data_AF-A0A9D8T784-F1
#
_entry.id   AF-A0A9D8T784-F1
#
_cell.length_a   1.000
_cell.length_b   1.000
_cell.length_c   1.000
_cell.angle_alpha   90.00
_cell.angle_beta   90.00
_cell.angle_gamma   90.00
#
_symmetry.space_group_name_H-M   'P 1'
#
loop_
_entity.id
_entity.type
_entity.pdbx_description
1 polymer ?
#
loop_
_entity_poly.entity_id
_entity_poly.type
_entity_poly.pdbx_seq_one_letter_code
_entity_poly.pdbx_strand_id
1 'polypeptide(L)'
;MMRKILCCLFALGFIFNMEARLSEVEIWDRYEYAHKAKVTGNPFELSFSATFTHADTSLTVKGFYAGDNVFKLRFMPIKTGKWTFVSQSSEAKLNGLT
;
A
#
# COMPACT_ATOMS: atom_id res chain seq x y z
N MET A 1 11.59 -10.35 51.13
CA MET A 1 12.52 -10.11 50.01
C MET A 1 11.81 -10.47 48.70
N MET A 2 11.08 -9.51 48.13
CA MET A 2 10.33 -9.65 46.89
C MET A 2 11.28 -9.43 45.70
N ARG A 3 11.50 -10.45 44.88
CA ARG A 3 11.76 -10.24 43.45
C ARG A 3 10.84 -11.18 42.68
N LYS A 4 9.74 -10.56 42.27
CA LYS A 4 8.60 -11.12 41.58
C LYS A 4 9.05 -11.78 40.28
N ILE A 5 8.52 -12.98 40.06
CA ILE A 5 8.26 -13.58 38.76
C ILE A 5 7.87 -12.48 37.76
N LEU A 6 8.73 -12.18 36.79
CA LEU A 6 8.43 -11.31 35.66
C LEU A 6 8.92 -12.01 34.39
N CYS A 7 8.34 -13.19 34.12
CA CYS A 7 8.63 -13.98 32.91
C CYS A 7 7.40 -14.17 32.00
N CYS A 8 6.29 -13.42 32.17
CA CYS A 8 5.04 -13.77 31.47
C CYS A 8 4.32 -12.65 30.69
N LEU A 9 4.90 -11.48 30.37
CA LEU A 9 4.14 -10.40 29.71
C LEU A 9 4.86 -9.65 28.57
N PHE A 10 5.72 -10.31 27.79
CA PHE A 10 6.36 -9.68 26.62
C PHE A 10 6.20 -10.50 25.32
N ALA A 11 5.07 -11.20 25.16
CA ALA A 11 4.78 -11.98 23.95
C ALA A 11 3.40 -11.70 23.33
N LEU A 12 2.73 -10.61 23.70
CA LEU A 12 1.43 -10.21 23.16
C LEU A 12 1.47 -8.71 22.85
N GLY A 13 2.11 -8.33 21.76
CA GLY A 13 2.27 -6.90 21.49
C GLY A 13 2.85 -6.50 20.14
N PHE A 14 2.75 -7.35 19.12
CA PHE A 14 2.80 -6.85 17.74
C PHE A 14 1.43 -7.13 17.12
N ILE A 15 0.44 -6.37 17.58
CA ILE A 15 -0.78 -6.19 16.81
C ILE A 15 -0.32 -5.42 15.58
N PHE A 16 -0.14 -6.11 14.46
CA PHE A 16 0.08 -5.49 13.16
C PHE A 16 -1.18 -4.64 12.87
N ASN A 17 -1.07 -3.33 13.10
CA ASN A 17 -2.15 -2.38 12.80
C ASN A 17 -2.25 -2.28 11.28
N MET A 18 -3.12 -3.10 10.69
CA MET A 18 -3.52 -2.98 9.30
C MET A 18 -4.71 -2.03 9.23
N GLU A 19 -4.43 -0.73 9.19
CA GLU A 19 -5.47 0.27 8.93
C GLU A 19 -5.95 0.11 7.48
N ALA A 20 -7.18 -0.37 7.32
CA ALA A 20 -7.81 -0.42 6.01
C ALA A 20 -8.11 1.01 5.53
N ARG A 21 -7.56 1.39 4.38
CA ARG A 21 -7.87 2.67 3.74
C ARG A 21 -9.15 2.52 2.90
N LEU A 22 -10.20 3.22 3.31
CA LEU A 22 -11.45 3.32 2.57
C LEU A 22 -11.53 4.68 1.87
N SER A 23 -11.96 4.66 0.61
CA SER A 23 -12.21 5.84 -0.20
C SER A 23 -13.38 5.58 -1.14
N GLU A 24 -14.28 6.54 -1.26
CA GLU A 24 -15.37 6.53 -2.23
C GLU A 24 -14.94 7.34 -3.46
N VAL A 25 -15.07 6.74 -4.65
CA VAL A 25 -14.71 7.33 -5.94
C VAL A 25 -15.74 6.89 -6.96
N GLU A 26 -16.22 7.82 -7.78
CA GLU A 26 -17.14 7.52 -8.87
C GLU A 26 -16.48 6.65 -9.95
N ILE A 27 -17.28 5.89 -10.68
CA ILE A 27 -16.78 5.23 -11.89
C ILE A 27 -16.25 6.29 -12.86
N TRP A 28 -15.15 5.96 -13.53
CA TRP A 28 -14.44 6.87 -14.44
C TRP A 28 -13.84 8.13 -13.80
N ASP A 29 -13.89 8.28 -12.47
CA ASP A 29 -13.10 9.29 -11.76
C ASP A 29 -11.77 8.69 -11.24
N ARG A 30 -10.85 9.55 -10.82
CA ARG A 30 -9.50 9.17 -10.43
C ARG A 30 -9.42 8.88 -8.92
N TYR A 31 -9.17 7.62 -8.58
CA TYR A 31 -8.55 7.25 -7.32
C TYR A 31 -7.03 7.53 -7.39
N GLU A 32 -6.49 8.23 -6.38
CA GLU A 32 -5.06 8.47 -6.25
C GLU A 32 -4.56 7.97 -4.89
N TYR A 33 -3.63 7.01 -4.93
CA TYR A 33 -2.89 6.58 -3.75
C TYR A 33 -1.51 7.23 -3.77
N ALA A 34 -1.08 7.77 -2.63
CA ALA A 34 0.24 8.36 -2.44
C ALA A 34 0.94 7.71 -1.24
N HIS A 35 2.22 7.37 -1.43
CA HIS A 35 3.07 6.78 -0.40
C HIS A 35 4.42 7.47 -0.35
N LYS A 36 4.88 7.81 0.85
CA LYS A 36 6.22 8.38 1.06
C LYS A 36 7.22 7.25 1.31
N ALA A 37 8.18 7.09 0.40
CA ALA A 37 9.29 6.16 0.56
C ALA A 37 10.60 6.81 0.11
N LYS A 38 11.59 6.84 1.01
CA LYS A 38 12.98 7.14 0.64
C LYS A 38 13.62 5.91 0.03
N VAL A 39 14.08 6.02 -1.20
CA VAL A 39 14.72 4.95 -1.97
C VAL A 39 16.18 5.30 -2.26
N THR A 40 17.00 4.29 -2.51
CA THR A 40 18.40 4.47 -2.93
C THR A 40 18.51 4.44 -4.45
N GLY A 41 19.37 5.28 -5.03
CA GLY A 41 19.54 5.37 -6.49
C GLY A 41 18.50 6.29 -7.17
N ASN A 42 18.31 6.11 -8.48
CA ASN A 42 17.38 6.92 -9.26
C ASN A 42 15.93 6.44 -9.08
N PRO A 43 15.04 7.21 -8.43
CA PRO A 43 13.65 6.77 -8.18
C PRO A 43 12.82 6.59 -9.46
N PHE A 44 13.22 7.19 -10.58
CA PHE A 44 12.52 7.06 -11.86
C PHE A 44 12.82 5.74 -12.60
N GLU A 45 13.86 5.00 -12.19
CA GLU A 45 14.26 3.72 -12.80
C GLU A 45 13.64 2.50 -12.11
N LEU A 46 12.97 2.71 -10.98
CA LEU A 46 12.31 1.64 -10.23
C LEU A 46 11.06 1.14 -10.97
N SER A 47 10.87 -0.17 -10.97
CA SER A 47 9.57 -0.76 -11.29
C SER A 47 8.61 -0.53 -10.12
N PHE A 48 7.45 0.06 -10.40
CA PHE A 48 6.37 0.24 -9.43
C PHE A 48 5.03 0.16 -10.16
N SER A 49 4.17 -0.75 -9.73
CA SER A 49 2.82 -0.96 -10.26
C SER A 49 1.90 -1.46 -9.16
N ALA A 50 0.59 -1.49 -9.42
CA ALA A 50 -0.36 -2.19 -8.55
C ALA A 50 -1.46 -2.85 -9.37
N THR A 51 -1.90 -4.01 -8.89
CA THR A 51 -3.06 -4.71 -9.45
C THR A 51 -4.27 -4.40 -8.59
N PHE A 52 -5.24 -3.70 -9.18
CA PHE A 52 -6.54 -3.42 -8.60
C PHE A 52 -7.49 -4.57 -8.95
N THR A 53 -8.16 -5.12 -7.95
CA THR A 53 -9.04 -6.29 -8.07
C THR A 53 -10.46 -5.94 -7.65
N HIS A 54 -11.38 -6.26 -8.54
CA HIS A 54 -12.82 -6.30 -8.31
C HIS A 54 -13.28 -7.78 -8.33
N ALA A 55 -14.53 -8.06 -7.97
CA ALA A 55 -15.06 -9.42 -7.87
C ALA A 55 -14.88 -10.27 -9.15
N ASP A 56 -14.88 -9.63 -10.33
CA ASP A 56 -14.89 -10.29 -11.64
C ASP A 56 -13.84 -9.75 -12.63
N THR A 57 -12.98 -8.82 -12.20
CA THR A 57 -11.96 -8.21 -13.07
C THR A 57 -10.78 -7.70 -12.27
N SER A 58 -9.62 -7.64 -12.91
CA SER A 58 -8.42 -7.03 -12.35
C SER A 58 -7.74 -6.14 -13.38
N LEU A 59 -7.21 -5.02 -12.93
CA LEU A 59 -6.52 -4.03 -13.74
C LEU A 59 -5.19 -3.66 -13.10
N THR A 60 -4.09 -3.83 -13.84
CA THR A 60 -2.76 -3.40 -13.37
C THR A 60 -2.45 -2.01 -13.91
N VAL A 61 -2.09 -1.09 -13.01
CA VAL A 61 -1.66 0.26 -13.36
C VAL A 61 -0.20 0.46 -12.99
N LYS A 62 0.53 1.23 -13.80
CA LYS A 62 1.88 1.65 -13.49
C LYS A 62 1.84 2.80 -12.47
N GLY A 63 2.66 2.69 -11.44
CA GLY A 63 2.93 3.79 -10.51
C GLY A 63 4.04 4.68 -11.01
N PHE A 64 4.21 5.83 -10.37
CA PHE A 64 5.24 6.80 -10.75
C PHE A 64 5.80 7.54 -9.55
N TYR A 65 7.05 7.99 -9.66
CA TYR A 65 7.66 8.91 -8.73
C TYR A 65 7.17 10.33 -8.99
N ALA A 66 6.68 11.00 -7.96
CA ALA A 66 6.04 12.33 -8.03
C ALA A 66 6.90 13.45 -7.39
N GLY A 67 8.18 13.18 -7.12
CA GLY A 67 9.05 14.10 -6.37
C GLY A 67 8.92 13.93 -4.86
N ASP A 68 9.82 14.55 -4.10
CA ASP A 68 9.81 14.61 -2.63
C ASP A 68 9.63 13.26 -1.91
N ASN A 69 10.25 12.19 -2.44
CA ASN A 69 10.10 10.82 -1.92
C ASN A 69 8.65 10.29 -1.99
N VAL A 70 7.80 10.85 -2.84
CA VAL A 70 6.41 10.44 -3.03
C VAL A 70 6.26 9.57 -4.26
N PHE A 71 5.67 8.39 -4.09
CA PHE A 71 5.26 7.51 -5.18
C PHE A 71 3.74 7.45 -5.24
N LYS A 72 3.19 7.45 -6.45
CA LYS A 72 1.75 7.51 -6.68
C LYS A 72 1.26 6.38 -7.56
N LEU A 73 0.05 5.91 -7.27
CA LEU A 73 -0.78 5.09 -8.15
C LEU A 73 -2.01 5.91 -8.51
N ARG A 74 -2.39 5.89 -9.80
CA ARG A 74 -3.65 6.47 -10.27
C ARG A 74 -4.46 5.38 -10.92
N PHE A 75 -5.67 5.21 -10.43
CA PHE A 75 -6.59 4.19 -10.88
C PHE A 75 -7.94 4.83 -11.16
N MET A 76 -8.62 4.34 -12.20
CA MET A 76 -9.93 4.82 -12.59
C MET A 76 -10.86 3.59 -12.64
N PRO A 77 -11.76 3.41 -11.66
CA PRO A 77 -12.62 2.25 -11.61
C PRO A 77 -13.59 2.27 -12.80
N ILE A 78 -13.80 1.10 -13.38
CA ILE A 78 -14.73 0.89 -14.51
C ILE A 78 -16.05 0.24 -14.09
N LYS A 79 -16.17 -0.11 -12.81
CA LYS A 79 -17.34 -0.74 -12.21
C LYS A 79 -17.52 -0.21 -10.79
N THR A 80 -18.78 -0.07 -10.38
CA THR A 80 -19.15 0.17 -8.98
C THR A 80 -18.83 -1.05 -8.12
N GLY A 81 -18.61 -0.83 -6.82
CA GLY A 81 -18.37 -1.91 -5.86
C GLY A 81 -16.99 -1.82 -5.22
N LYS A 82 -16.63 -2.86 -4.46
CA LYS A 82 -15.36 -2.88 -3.73
C LYS A 82 -14.19 -3.18 -4.67
N TRP A 83 -13.22 -2.27 -4.66
CA TRP A 83 -11.91 -2.49 -5.25
C TRP A 83 -10.86 -2.59 -4.14
N THR A 84 -9.91 -3.51 -4.29
CA THR A 84 -8.69 -3.56 -3.48
C THR A 84 -7.48 -3.54 -4.39
N PHE A 85 -6.29 -3.21 -3.88
CA PHE A 85 -5.07 -3.36 -4.68
C PHE A 85 -3.93 -3.97 -3.87
N VAL A 86 -2.94 -4.49 -4.59
CA VAL A 86 -1.63 -4.84 -4.04
C VAL A 86 -0.57 -4.30 -4.97
N SER A 87 0.41 -3.55 -4.44
CA SER A 87 1.53 -3.06 -5.23
C SER A 87 2.62 -4.10 -5.44
N GLN A 88 3.35 -3.95 -6.55
CA GLN A 88 4.57 -4.69 -6.85
C GLN A 88 5.68 -3.70 -7.19
N SER A 89 6.87 -3.90 -6.62
CA SER A 89 8.03 -3.05 -6.88
C SER A 89 9.34 -3.79 -6.72
N SER A 90 10.37 -3.31 -7.41
CA SER A 90 11.77 -3.66 -7.15
C SER A 90 12.29 -3.10 -5.82
N GLU A 91 11.65 -2.07 -5.27
CA GLU A 91 11.96 -1.52 -3.95
C GLU A 91 11.04 -2.15 -2.89
N ALA A 92 11.64 -2.74 -1.85
CA ALA A 92 10.91 -3.44 -0.80
C ALA A 92 9.89 -2.55 -0.08
N LYS A 93 10.20 -1.25 0.13
CA LYS A 93 9.28 -0.29 0.77
C LYS A 93 8.04 0.02 -0.06
N LEU A 94 8.07 -0.26 -1.36
CA LEU A 94 6.98 0.00 -2.30
C LEU A 94 6.28 -1.30 -2.75
N ASN A 95 6.73 -2.46 -2.28
CA ASN A 95 6.19 -3.76 -2.63
C ASN A 95 5.19 -4.25 -1.58
N GLY A 96 4.02 -4.72 -2.02
CA GLY A 96 2.98 -5.25 -1.12
C GLY A 96 2.15 -4.19 -0.40
N LEU A 97 2.14 -2.93 -0.86
CA LEU A 97 1.24 -1.90 -0.34
C LEU A 97 -0.21 -2.22 -0.72
N THR A 98 -1.14 -1.97 0.20
CA THR A 98 -2.58 -2.23 0.07
C THR A 98 -3.42 -1.05 0.51
#